data_AF-A0A3R9T8Y7-F1
#
_entry.id   AF-A0A3R9T8Y7-F1
#
_cell.length_a   1.000
_cell.length_b   1.000
_cell.length_c   1.000
_cell.angle_alpha   90.00
_cell.angle_beta   90.00
_cell.angle_gamma   90.00
#
_symmetry.space_group_name_H-M   'P 1'
#
loop_
_entity.id
_entity.type
_entity.pdbx_description
1 polymer ?
#
loop_
_entity_poly.entity_id
_entity_poly.type
_entity_poly.pdbx_seq_one_letter_code
_entity_poly.pdbx_strand_id
1 'polypeptide(L)'
;MTRQVGLNLRKAPFSLDLLNPWRLPVMVEFNDGQVGVIDKADTQGNVSIQFSGDQGLSQSLSLDALKTTLKNVYILRPETSIPDARIDEYIKPYEANWFWSIVLRDWKRYVDIMFASLIANVLALATIIFSMQVYDRVV
;
A
#
# COMPACT_ATOMS: atom_id res chain seq x y z
N MET A 1 16.87 14.62 -10.56
CA MET A 1 16.74 13.80 -9.33
C MET A 1 15.29 13.49 -8.99
N THR A 2 14.30 14.40 -9.10
CA THR A 2 12.89 14.09 -8.75
C THR A 2 12.27 12.95 -9.56
N ARG A 3 12.63 12.85 -10.85
CA ARG A 3 12.19 11.77 -11.74
C ARG A 3 12.70 10.36 -11.35
N GLN A 4 13.84 10.29 -10.65
CA GLN A 4 14.38 9.02 -10.14
C GLN A 4 13.58 8.50 -8.94
N VAL A 5 12.80 9.38 -8.29
CA VAL A 5 11.91 9.05 -7.15
C VAL A 5 10.45 9.00 -7.62
N GLY A 6 10.20 8.96 -8.94
CA GLY A 6 8.85 8.90 -9.51
C GLY A 6 8.01 10.16 -9.28
N LEU A 7 8.65 11.32 -9.08
CA LEU A 7 7.98 12.61 -8.91
C LEU A 7 8.24 13.54 -10.09
N ASN A 8 7.16 14.03 -10.68
CA ASN A 8 7.15 15.19 -11.54
C ASN A 8 7.31 16.47 -10.70
N LEU A 9 8.21 17.32 -11.16
CA LEU A 9 8.49 18.63 -10.57
C LEU A 9 8.14 19.71 -11.60
N ARG A 10 7.33 20.69 -11.20
CA ARG A 10 7.07 21.88 -12.01
C ARG A 10 7.37 23.14 -11.20
N LYS A 11 8.25 23.99 -11.72
CA LYS A 11 8.49 25.33 -11.19
C LYS A 11 7.38 26.27 -11.67
N ALA A 12 6.81 27.04 -10.75
CA ALA A 12 5.78 28.03 -11.04
C ALA A 12 6.06 29.35 -10.27
N PRO A 13 5.64 30.50 -10.81
CA PRO A 13 5.65 31.74 -10.04
C PRO A 13 4.64 31.63 -8.89
N PHE A 14 4.89 32.32 -7.77
CA PHE A 14 3.94 32.35 -6.66
C PHE A 14 2.64 33.05 -7.08
N SER A 15 1.52 32.35 -6.91
CA SER A 15 0.18 32.92 -7.04
C SER A 15 -0.72 32.40 -5.93
N LEU A 16 -1.72 33.19 -5.54
CA LEU A 16 -2.70 32.80 -4.52
C LEU A 16 -3.47 31.53 -4.92
N ASP A 17 -3.65 31.30 -6.21
CA ASP A 17 -4.30 30.09 -6.75
C ASP A 17 -3.53 28.79 -6.44
N LEU A 18 -2.23 28.87 -6.15
CA LEU A 18 -1.43 27.72 -5.74
C LEU A 18 -1.69 27.29 -4.30
N LEU A 19 -2.20 28.20 -3.46
CA LEU A 19 -2.55 27.94 -2.06
C LEU A 19 -3.96 27.36 -1.91
N ASN A 20 -4.55 26.89 -3.01
CA ASN A 20 -5.77 26.13 -2.99
C ASN A 20 -5.53 24.78 -2.26
N PRO A 21 -6.38 24.37 -1.29
CA PRO A 21 -6.26 23.09 -0.59
C PRO A 21 -6.07 21.88 -1.50
N TRP A 22 -6.65 21.89 -2.69
CA TRP A 22 -6.53 20.82 -3.69
C TRP A 22 -5.16 20.75 -4.36
N ARG A 23 -4.37 21.82 -4.27
CA ARG A 23 -3.04 21.92 -4.87
C ARG A 23 -1.92 21.68 -3.85
N LEU A 24 -2.23 21.67 -2.57
CA LEU A 24 -1.29 21.31 -1.52
C LEU A 24 -1.00 19.78 -1.54
N PRO A 25 0.14 19.33 -1.01
CA PRO A 25 1.26 20.15 -0.54
C PRO A 25 2.08 20.75 -1.70
N VAL A 26 2.66 21.93 -1.48
CA VAL A 26 3.59 22.57 -2.42
C VAL A 26 4.91 22.91 -1.73
N MET A 27 6.02 22.77 -2.44
CA MET A 27 7.34 23.14 -1.93
C MET A 27 7.66 24.59 -2.32
N VAL A 28 8.29 25.32 -1.42
CA VAL A 28 8.62 26.74 -1.60
C VAL A 28 10.08 27.01 -1.24
N GLU A 29 10.70 27.90 -2.01
CA GLU A 29 12.05 28.43 -1.77
C GLU A 29 11.92 29.91 -1.35
N PHE A 30 12.56 30.25 -0.23
CA PHE A 30 12.62 31.60 0.31
C PHE A 30 13.85 32.37 -0.19
N ASN A 31 13.84 33.70 -0.04
CA ASN A 31 14.90 34.58 -0.53
C ASN A 31 16.27 34.33 0.12
N ASP A 32 16.28 33.82 1.34
CA ASP A 32 17.47 33.41 2.10
C ASP A 32 18.03 32.04 1.70
N GLY A 33 17.36 31.34 0.76
CA GLY A 33 17.71 29.99 0.33
C GLY A 33 17.11 28.89 1.21
N GLN A 34 16.31 29.22 2.22
CA GLN A 34 15.57 28.24 3.00
C GLN A 34 14.48 27.60 2.12
N VAL A 35 14.19 26.32 2.39
CA VAL A 35 13.13 25.58 1.68
C VAL A 35 12.10 25.13 2.70
N GLY A 36 10.82 25.30 2.37
CA GLY A 36 9.71 24.84 3.18
C GLY A 36 8.66 24.09 2.36
N VAL A 37 7.81 23.33 3.03
CA VAL A 37 6.63 22.70 2.45
C VAL A 37 5.40 23.36 3.05
N ILE A 38 4.52 23.86 2.18
CA ILE A 38 3.21 24.34 2.55
C ILE A 38 2.25 23.17 2.50
N ASP A 39 1.67 22.79 3.64
CA ASP A 39 0.75 21.67 3.78
C ASP A 39 -0.71 22.13 3.93
N LYS A 40 -0.95 23.29 4.55
CA LYS A 40 -2.30 23.83 4.80
C LYS A 40 -2.38 25.32 4.54
N ALA A 41 -3.53 25.77 4.06
CA ALA A 41 -3.90 27.18 3.98
C ALA A 41 -5.30 27.35 4.58
N ASP A 42 -5.45 28.32 5.48
CA ASP A 42 -6.73 28.68 6.09
C ASP A 42 -7.42 29.80 5.27
N THR A 43 -8.74 29.82 5.37
CA THR A 43 -9.63 30.87 4.86
C THR A 43 -9.36 32.24 5.48
N GLN A 44 -8.72 32.29 6.66
CA GLN A 44 -8.35 33.53 7.36
C GLN A 44 -7.03 34.14 6.88
N GLY A 45 -6.37 33.52 5.88
CA GLY A 45 -5.12 34.04 5.30
C GLY A 45 -3.85 33.63 6.06
N ASN A 46 -3.93 32.53 6.82
CA ASN A 46 -2.80 31.89 7.46
C ASN A 46 -2.40 30.63 6.68
N VAL A 47 -1.10 30.36 6.61
CA VAL A 47 -0.54 29.22 5.91
C VAL A 47 0.36 28.47 6.86
N SER A 48 0.20 27.15 6.90
CA SER A 48 1.06 26.27 7.67
C SER A 48 2.24 25.84 6.79
N ILE A 49 3.45 26.04 7.31
CA ILE A 49 4.70 25.80 6.60
C ILE A 49 5.60 24.97 7.48
N GLN A 50 6.16 23.92 6.90
CA GLN A 50 7.18 23.10 7.53
C GLN A 50 8.52 23.42 6.90
N PHE A 51 9.43 24.03 7.66
CA PHE A 51 10.77 24.35 7.15
C PHE A 51 11.69 23.14 7.14
N SER A 52 12.61 23.14 6.18
CA SER A 52 13.69 22.15 6.12
C SER A 52 14.65 22.39 7.29
N GLY A 53 14.65 21.49 8.26
CA GLY A 53 15.47 21.60 9.48
C GLY A 53 14.67 21.43 10.76
N ASP A 54 13.37 21.73 10.73
CA ASP A 54 12.50 21.72 11.92
C ASP A 54 11.92 20.33 12.24
N GLN A 55 12.53 19.26 11.69
CA GLN A 55 12.23 17.85 11.95
C GLN A 55 10.76 17.40 11.83
N GLY A 56 9.85 18.18 11.27
CA GLY A 56 8.43 17.83 11.39
C GLY A 56 7.51 18.99 11.73
N LEU A 57 8.06 20.03 12.36
CA LEU A 57 7.25 21.06 12.99
C LEU A 57 6.71 22.04 11.94
N SER A 58 5.40 22.25 12.01
CA SER A 58 4.73 23.24 11.19
C SER A 58 4.62 24.56 11.95
N GLN A 59 4.98 25.66 11.28
CA GLN A 59 4.79 27.02 11.75
C GLN A 59 3.63 27.66 10.98
N SER A 60 2.86 28.53 11.65
CA SER A 60 1.83 29.34 11.01
C SER A 60 2.41 30.70 10.60
N LEU A 61 2.31 31.05 9.32
CA LEU A 61 2.72 32.34 8.78
C LEU A 61 1.54 33.01 8.06
N SER A 62 1.50 34.34 8.09
CA SER A 62 0.53 35.10 7.31
C SER A 62 0.89 35.11 5.82
N LEU A 63 -0.13 35.18 4.96
CA LEU A 63 0.04 35.26 3.51
C LEU A 63 0.90 36.44 3.06
N ASP A 64 0.85 37.56 3.78
CA ASP A 64 1.56 38.79 3.40
C ASP A 64 3.05 38.70 3.71
N ALA A 65 3.42 38.07 4.82
CA ALA A 65 4.82 37.76 5.12
C ALA A 65 5.40 36.77 4.10
N LEU A 66 4.59 35.78 3.71
CA LEU A 66 4.96 34.77 2.73
C LEU A 66 5.23 35.38 1.34
N LYS A 67 4.35 36.25 0.85
CA LYS A 67 4.51 36.95 -0.45
C LYS A 67 5.84 37.70 -0.57
N THR A 68 6.31 38.28 0.52
CA THR A 68 7.50 39.13 0.54
C THR A 68 8.80 38.31 0.58
N THR A 69 8.74 37.13 1.19
CA THR A 69 9.93 36.30 1.46
C THR A 69 10.11 35.18 0.43
N LEU A 70 9.07 34.88 -0.34
CA LEU A 70 9.11 33.81 -1.35
C LEU A 70 9.84 34.21 -2.62
N LYS A 71 10.65 33.26 -3.11
CA LYS A 71 11.40 33.37 -4.35
C LYS A 71 10.81 32.49 -5.44
N ASN A 72 10.60 31.21 -5.16
CA ASN A 72 10.11 30.22 -6.13
C ASN A 72 9.12 29.24 -5.51
N VAL A 73 8.19 28.72 -6.32
CA VAL A 73 7.29 27.63 -5.93
C VAL A 73 7.52 26.41 -6.81
N TYR A 74 7.50 25.24 -6.17
CA TYR A 74 7.75 23.95 -6.76
C TYR A 74 6.57 23.01 -6.47
N ILE A 75 5.90 22.61 -7.54
CA ILE A 75 4.78 21.66 -7.47
C ILE A 75 5.36 20.26 -7.71
N LEU A 76 5.19 19.40 -6.71
CA LEU A 76 5.59 18.00 -6.77
C LEU A 76 4.33 17.14 -6.96
N ARG A 77 4.31 16.30 -7.98
CA ARG A 77 3.24 15.31 -8.21
C ARG A 77 3.87 13.96 -8.56
N PRO A 78 3.28 12.85 -8.13
CA PRO A 78 3.73 11.55 -8.60
C PRO A 78 3.59 11.46 -10.14
N GLU A 79 4.66 11.06 -10.83
CA GLU A 79 4.77 11.01 -12.30
C GLU A 79 3.92 9.88 -12.88
N THR A 80 3.91 8.77 -12.17
CA THR A 80 2.92 7.70 -12.31
C THR A 80 2.03 7.78 -11.08
N SER A 81 0.73 7.50 -11.21
CA SER A 81 -0.09 7.11 -10.06
C SER A 81 0.52 5.84 -9.48
N ILE A 82 1.53 5.98 -8.61
CA ILE A 82 2.22 4.88 -7.97
C ILE A 82 1.12 4.13 -7.19
N PRO A 83 0.91 2.83 -7.46
CA PRO A 83 0.17 1.98 -6.56
C PRO A 83 0.95 2.04 -5.24
N ASP A 84 0.34 2.71 -4.28
CA ASP A 84 0.86 2.90 -2.94
C ASP A 84 1.32 1.56 -2.37
N ALA A 85 2.52 1.51 -1.77
CA ALA A 85 3.04 0.33 -1.07
C ALA A 85 2.17 -0.07 0.15
N ARG A 86 1.08 0.67 0.42
CA ARG A 86 0.05 0.38 1.41
C ARG A 86 -1.26 -0.20 0.81
N ILE A 87 -1.36 -0.33 -0.52
CA ILE A 87 -2.57 -0.77 -1.26
C ILE A 87 -2.36 -2.16 -1.93
N ASP A 88 -1.22 -2.82 -1.73
CA ASP A 88 -0.89 -4.11 -2.36
C ASP A 88 -1.84 -5.29 -2.04
N GLU A 89 -2.77 -5.14 -1.09
CA GLU A 89 -3.85 -6.12 -0.89
C GLU A 89 -5.03 -5.96 -1.87
N TYR A 90 -5.25 -4.79 -2.48
CA TYR A 90 -6.50 -4.49 -3.20
C TYR A 90 -6.36 -4.45 -4.73
N ILE A 91 -5.14 -4.36 -5.28
CA ILE A 91 -4.89 -4.28 -6.73
C ILE A 91 -3.93 -5.38 -7.17
N LYS A 92 -4.19 -6.63 -6.79
CA LYS A 92 -3.55 -7.75 -7.49
C LYS A 92 -4.31 -8.02 -8.79
N PRO A 93 -3.63 -8.15 -9.94
CA PRO A 93 -4.28 -8.65 -11.15
C PRO A 93 -4.91 -10.01 -10.83
N TYR A 94 -6.11 -10.27 -11.36
CA TYR A 94 -6.81 -11.54 -11.13
C TYR A 94 -5.90 -12.72 -11.48
N GLU A 95 -5.41 -13.43 -10.46
CA GLU A 95 -4.60 -14.63 -10.64
C GLU A 95 -5.50 -15.84 -10.69
N ALA A 96 -5.74 -16.43 -11.88
CA ALA A 96 -6.66 -17.57 -12.02
C ALA A 96 -6.39 -18.75 -11.05
N ASN A 97 -5.17 -18.88 -10.54
CA ASN A 97 -4.74 -19.97 -9.66
C ASN A 97 -4.58 -19.57 -8.18
N TRP A 98 -5.05 -18.38 -7.77
CA TRP A 98 -4.88 -17.87 -6.40
C TRP A 98 -5.50 -18.79 -5.35
N PHE A 99 -6.62 -19.42 -5.66
CA PHE A 99 -7.31 -20.33 -4.74
C PHE A 99 -6.49 -21.60 -4.51
N TRP A 100 -5.98 -22.20 -5.58
CA TRP A 100 -5.19 -23.42 -5.53
C TRP A 100 -3.85 -23.21 -4.83
N SER A 101 -3.23 -22.03 -4.94
CA SER A 101 -1.98 -21.73 -4.23
C SER A 101 -2.14 -21.69 -2.71
N ILE A 102 -3.33 -21.30 -2.22
CA ILE A 102 -3.65 -21.28 -0.79
C ILE A 102 -4.01 -22.68 -0.29
N VAL A 103 -4.90 -23.38 -1.01
CA VAL A 103 -5.40 -24.70 -0.61
C VAL A 103 -4.28 -25.76 -0.64
N LEU A 104 -3.43 -25.72 -1.67
CA LEU A 104 -2.36 -26.71 -1.85
C LEU A 104 -1.08 -26.37 -1.08
N ARG A 105 -1.05 -25.26 -0.33
CA ARG A 105 0.11 -24.82 0.46
C ARG A 105 0.57 -25.89 1.45
N ASP A 106 -0.39 -26.59 2.06
CA ASP A 106 -0.16 -27.63 3.07
C ASP A 106 -0.47 -29.05 2.55
N TRP A 107 -0.09 -29.37 1.30
CA TRP A 107 -0.39 -30.67 0.64
C TRP A 107 -0.06 -31.91 1.48
N LYS A 108 1.00 -31.87 2.30
CA LYS A 108 1.41 -33.01 3.16
C LYS A 108 0.29 -33.49 4.09
N ARG A 109 -0.47 -32.59 4.70
CA ARG A 109 -1.57 -32.95 5.61
C ARG A 109 -2.73 -33.60 4.87
N TYR A 110 -3.01 -33.17 3.64
CA TYR A 110 -4.02 -33.80 2.80
C TYR A 110 -3.65 -35.24 2.46
N VAL A 111 -2.36 -35.49 2.19
CA VAL A 111 -1.83 -36.83 1.93
C VAL A 111 -2.00 -37.74 3.16
N ASP A 112 -1.72 -37.25 4.36
CA ASP A 112 -1.91 -38.02 5.59
C ASP A 112 -3.37 -38.46 5.77
N ILE A 113 -4.32 -37.55 5.56
CA ILE A 113 -5.77 -37.83 5.65
C ILE A 113 -6.20 -38.81 4.55
N MET A 114 -5.67 -38.64 3.34
CA MET A 114 -5.93 -39.54 2.21
C MET A 114 -5.47 -40.97 2.53
N PHE A 115 -4.27 -41.15 3.08
CA PHE A 115 -3.78 -42.46 3.47
C PHE A 115 -4.57 -43.06 4.63
N ALA A 116 -4.90 -42.27 5.66
CA ALA A 116 -5.70 -42.74 6.77
C ALA A 116 -7.08 -43.26 6.31
N SER A 117 -7.76 -42.49 5.44
CA SER A 117 -9.06 -42.90 4.89
C SER A 117 -8.96 -44.11 3.96
N LEU A 118 -7.90 -44.21 3.16
CA LEU A 118 -7.66 -45.37 2.30
C LEU A 118 -7.46 -46.64 3.14
N ILE A 119 -6.61 -46.59 4.16
CA ILE A 119 -6.34 -47.73 5.05
C ILE A 119 -7.62 -48.14 5.78
N ALA A 120 -8.39 -47.18 6.30
CA ALA A 120 -9.66 -47.46 6.96
C ALA A 120 -10.65 -48.20 6.04
N ASN A 121 -10.78 -47.76 4.79
CA ASN A 121 -11.66 -48.41 3.81
C ASN A 121 -11.16 -49.81 3.42
N VAL A 122 -9.85 -49.99 3.24
CA VAL A 122 -9.26 -51.31 2.95
C VAL A 122 -9.48 -52.28 4.10
N LEU A 123 -9.29 -51.84 5.35
CA LEU A 123 -9.53 -52.68 6.53
C LEU A 123 -11.02 -53.03 6.69
N ALA A 124 -11.93 -52.09 6.41
CA ALA A 124 -13.36 -52.36 6.42
C ALA A 124 -13.73 -53.44 5.38
N LEU A 125 -13.22 -53.29 4.15
CA LEU A 125 -13.45 -54.27 3.09
C LEU A 125 -12.85 -55.65 3.44
N ALA A 126 -11.62 -55.68 3.96
CA ALA A 126 -10.96 -56.91 4.38
C ALA A 126 -11.73 -57.62 5.51
N THR A 127 -12.31 -56.86 6.44
CA THR A 127 -13.13 -57.39 7.54
C THR A 127 -14.39 -58.10 7.01
N ILE A 128 -15.08 -57.47 6.05
CA ILE A 128 -16.29 -58.05 5.44
C ILE A 128 -15.94 -59.35 4.70
N ILE A 129 -14.88 -59.32 3.86
CA ILE A 129 -14.44 -60.49 3.11
C ILE A 129 -14.04 -61.62 4.06
N PHE A 130 -13.28 -61.31 5.12
CA PHE A 130 -12.88 -62.29 6.11
C PHE A 130 -14.08 -62.94 6.81
N SER A 131 -15.09 -62.16 7.20
CA SER A 131 -16.32 -62.68 7.80
C SER A 131 -17.04 -63.66 6.86
N MET A 132 -17.09 -63.35 5.56
CA MET A 132 -17.69 -64.23 4.56
C MET A 132 -16.90 -65.54 4.44
N GLN A 133 -15.56 -65.47 4.34
CA GLN A 133 -14.70 -66.64 4.20
C GLN A 133 -14.74 -67.57 5.43
N VAL A 134 -14.83 -67.02 6.63
CA VAL A 134 -14.94 -67.82 7.87
C VAL A 134 -16.29 -68.51 7.93
N TYR A 135 -17.37 -67.81 7.63
CA TYR A 135 -18.72 -68.38 7.66
C TYR A 135 -18.83 -69.56 6.68
N ASP A 136 -18.35 -69.39 5.45
CA ASP A 136 -18.37 -70.44 4.41
C ASP A 136 -17.51 -71.67 4.76
N ARG A 137 -16.57 -71.55 5.71
CA ARG A 137 -15.62 -72.62 6.07
C ARG A 137 -15.90 -73.28 7.42
N VAL A 138 -16.64 -72.62 8.30
CA VAL A 138 -16.95 -73.10 9.66
C VAL A 138 -18.31 -73.81 9.73
N VAL A 139 -19.26 -73.44 8.88
CA VAL A 139 -20.57 -74.12 8.72
C VAL A 139 -20.44 -75.20 7.65
#